data_AF-A0A7C3F1V2-F1
#
_entry.id   AF-A0A7C3F1V2-F1
#
_cell.length_a   1.000
_cell.length_b   1.000
_cell.length_c   1.000
_cell.angle_alpha   90.00
_cell.angle_beta   90.00
_cell.angle_gamma   90.00
#
_symmetry.space_group_name_H-M   'P 1'
#
loop_
_entity.id
_entity.type
_entity.pdbx_description
1 polymer ?
#
loop_
_entity_poly.entity_id
_entity_poly.type
_entity_poly.pdbx_seq_one_letter_code
_entity_poly.pdbx_strand_id
1 'polypeptide(L)'
;MKAKLSLILTLGMLAVLTLPAQAAVTTPSILSVVKDESVTIQTSYFPADETLYVRMGYNGTQGVNGLLVTKITTGAGGTFKAKFYIPEELKGENIIAIRMESTTSAFFRFFWFYNKTAVSSSSSSSSSSSSSS
;
A
#
# COMPACT_ATOMS: atom_id res chain seq x y z
N MET A 1 -8.14 -35.30 -55.70
CA MET A 1 -8.26 -33.86 -55.41
C MET A 1 -9.66 -33.57 -54.92
N LYS A 2 -9.90 -33.32 -53.61
CA LYS A 2 -10.91 -32.40 -53.01
C LYS A 2 -10.53 -32.19 -51.54
N ALA A 3 -9.86 -31.09 -51.25
CA ALA A 3 -9.59 -30.64 -49.88
C ALA A 3 -10.91 -30.34 -49.17
N LYS A 4 -11.02 -30.73 -47.90
CA LYS A 4 -11.99 -30.13 -46.97
C LYS A 4 -11.23 -29.66 -45.74
N LEU A 5 -10.77 -28.42 -45.86
CA LEU A 5 -10.35 -27.57 -44.77
C LEU A 5 -11.60 -27.32 -43.89
N SER A 6 -11.60 -27.76 -42.64
CA SER A 6 -12.53 -27.26 -41.63
C SER A 6 -11.75 -26.87 -40.39
N LEU A 7 -11.20 -25.66 -40.49
CA LEU A 7 -10.69 -24.86 -39.38
C LEU A 7 -11.93 -24.31 -38.63
N ILE A 8 -12.34 -24.98 -37.55
CA ILE A 8 -13.32 -24.42 -36.62
C ILE A 8 -12.51 -23.63 -35.58
N LEU A 9 -12.20 -22.38 -35.94
CA LEU A 9 -11.67 -21.39 -35.03
C LEU A 9 -12.86 -20.86 -34.20
N THR A 10 -13.27 -21.59 -33.17
CA THR A 10 -14.21 -21.05 -32.17
C THR A 10 -13.48 -19.96 -31.40
N LEU A 11 -13.63 -18.74 -31.90
CA LEU A 11 -13.20 -17.50 -31.30
C LEU A 11 -13.97 -17.33 -29.97
N GLY A 12 -13.37 -17.83 -28.90
CA GLY A 12 -13.85 -17.61 -27.54
C GLY A 12 -13.70 -16.14 -27.20
N MET A 13 -14.78 -15.37 -27.37
CA MET A 13 -14.88 -14.03 -26.79
C MET A 13 -15.74 -14.14 -25.54
N LEU A 14 -15.11 -14.59 -24.46
CA LEU A 14 -15.62 -14.43 -23.11
C LEU A 14 -15.50 -12.93 -22.79
N ALA A 15 -16.57 -12.18 -23.01
CA ALA A 15 -16.65 -10.79 -22.59
C ALA A 15 -16.66 -10.76 -21.05
N VAL A 16 -15.47 -10.63 -20.45
CA VAL A 16 -15.33 -10.39 -19.01
C VAL A 16 -15.90 -9.01 -18.75
N LEU A 17 -17.13 -8.98 -18.24
CA LEU A 17 -17.79 -7.78 -17.77
C LEU A 17 -17.05 -7.32 -16.50
N THR A 18 -15.99 -6.52 -16.67
CA THR A 18 -15.29 -5.93 -15.53
C THR A 18 -16.19 -4.86 -14.95
N LEU A 19 -16.97 -5.22 -13.94
CA LEU A 19 -17.58 -4.23 -13.05
C LEU A 19 -16.45 -3.34 -12.53
N PRO A 20 -16.63 -2.01 -12.40
CA PRO A 20 -15.68 -1.21 -11.65
C PRO A 20 -15.75 -1.75 -10.21
N ALA A 21 -14.76 -2.56 -9.82
CA ALA A 21 -14.53 -2.89 -8.44
C ALA A 21 -14.34 -1.54 -7.75
N GLN A 22 -15.39 -1.03 -7.09
CA GLN A 22 -15.30 0.12 -6.22
C GLN A 22 -14.31 -0.28 -5.15
N ALA A 23 -13.03 0.03 -5.39
CA ALA A 23 -11.95 -0.26 -4.48
C ALA A 23 -12.21 0.60 -3.25
N ALA A 24 -12.88 0.01 -2.26
CA ALA A 24 -13.09 0.63 -0.97
C ALA A 24 -11.77 1.26 -0.54
N VAL A 25 -11.78 2.58 -0.34
CA VAL A 25 -10.57 3.33 -0.03
C VAL A 25 -10.24 3.09 1.44
N THR A 26 -9.61 1.96 1.71
CA THR A 26 -9.12 1.63 3.05
C THR A 26 -7.64 1.98 3.14
N THR A 27 -7.29 2.79 4.13
CA THR A 27 -5.90 3.05 4.49
C THR A 27 -5.30 1.80 5.14
N PRO A 28 -4.04 1.46 4.83
CA PRO A 28 -3.39 0.31 5.45
C PRO A 28 -3.23 0.52 6.96
N SER A 29 -3.30 -0.56 7.72
CA SER A 29 -3.11 -0.52 9.17
C SER A 29 -1.62 -0.62 9.51
N ILE A 30 -1.15 0.24 10.41
CA ILE A 30 0.24 0.21 10.89
C ILE A 30 0.35 -0.81 12.01
N LEU A 31 1.19 -1.82 11.82
CA LEU A 31 1.39 -2.90 12.79
C LEU A 31 2.51 -2.55 13.79
N SER A 32 3.64 -2.07 13.28
CA SER A 32 4.80 -1.73 14.10
C SER A 32 5.66 -0.69 13.40
N VAL A 33 6.24 0.24 14.17
CA VAL A 33 7.18 1.24 13.67
C VAL A 33 8.43 1.20 14.53
N VAL A 34 9.60 1.22 13.88
CA VAL A 34 10.90 1.38 14.50
C VAL A 34 11.49 2.69 13.99
N LYS A 35 11.76 3.62 14.91
CA LYS A 35 12.28 4.94 14.60
C LYS A 35 13.57 4.84 13.79
N ASP A 36 13.63 5.58 12.67
CA ASP A 36 14.79 5.71 11.78
C ASP A 36 15.28 4.38 11.19
N GLU A 37 14.40 3.38 11.16
CA GLU A 37 14.72 1.99 10.80
C GLU A 37 13.70 1.44 9.80
N SER A 38 12.46 1.16 10.24
CA SER A 38 11.45 0.58 9.37
C SER A 38 10.02 0.71 9.92
N VAL A 39 9.04 0.57 9.03
CA VAL A 39 7.62 0.46 9.37
C VAL A 39 7.02 -0.80 8.77
N THR A 40 6.20 -1.49 9.54
CA THR A 40 5.44 -2.67 9.12
C THR A 40 3.97 -2.30 9.06
N ILE A 41 3.35 -2.57 7.91
CA ILE A 41 1.92 -2.33 7.67
C ILE A 41 1.20 -3.61 7.24
N GLN A 42 -0.11 -3.56 7.32
CA GLN A 42 -1.03 -4.52 6.73
C GLN A 42 -1.90 -3.84 5.69
N THR A 43 -1.88 -4.36 4.47
CA THR A 43 -2.71 -3.90 3.36
C THR A 43 -4.12 -4.49 3.44
N SER A 44 -5.08 -3.88 2.75
CA SER A 44 -6.46 -4.36 2.64
C SER A 44 -7.02 -4.06 1.26
N TYR A 45 -7.62 -5.05 0.61
CA TYR A 45 -8.22 -4.94 -0.73
C TYR A 45 -7.25 -4.48 -1.84
N PHE A 46 -5.99 -4.93 -1.79
CA PHE A 46 -5.01 -4.58 -2.83
C PHE A 46 -5.22 -5.42 -4.10
N PRO A 47 -4.90 -4.88 -5.30
CA PRO A 47 -5.05 -5.63 -6.54
C PRO A 47 -4.06 -6.81 -6.60
N ALA A 48 -4.44 -7.90 -7.27
CA ALA A 48 -3.58 -9.04 -7.52
C ALA A 48 -2.67 -8.81 -8.75
N ASP A 49 -1.57 -9.55 -8.83
CA ASP A 49 -0.58 -9.58 -9.92
C ASP A 49 -0.08 -8.19 -10.35
N GLU A 50 0.05 -7.28 -9.38
CA GLU A 50 0.46 -5.91 -9.60
C GLU A 50 1.79 -5.61 -8.91
N THR A 51 2.62 -4.79 -9.57
CA THR A 51 3.88 -4.31 -8.99
C THR A 51 3.72 -2.88 -8.54
N LEU A 52 3.82 -2.65 -7.23
CA LEU A 52 3.68 -1.35 -6.61
C LEU A 52 5.04 -0.77 -6.25
N TYR A 53 5.25 0.48 -6.66
CA TYR A 53 6.43 1.26 -6.36
C TYR A 53 6.19 1.98 -5.05
N VAL A 54 7.00 1.65 -4.04
CA VAL A 54 6.90 2.23 -2.71
C VAL A 54 7.90 3.37 -2.60
N ARG A 55 7.38 4.57 -2.39
CA ARG A 55 8.17 5.80 -2.27
C ARG A 55 7.92 6.43 -0.92
N MET A 56 8.96 7.02 -0.33
CA MET A 56 8.85 7.78 0.90
C MET A 56 9.19 9.25 0.67
N GLY A 57 8.48 10.13 1.37
CA GLY A 57 8.74 11.57 1.32
C GLY A 57 8.38 12.27 2.62
N TYR A 58 8.65 13.57 2.65
CA TYR A 58 8.39 14.43 3.80
C TYR A 58 6.89 14.58 4.11
N ASN A 59 6.56 15.00 5.32
CA ASN A 59 5.19 15.30 5.73
C ASN A 59 4.52 16.29 4.74
N GLY A 60 3.24 16.05 4.42
CA GLY A 60 2.48 16.86 3.46
C GLY A 60 2.76 16.59 1.96
N THR A 61 3.81 15.84 1.61
CA THR A 61 4.14 15.56 0.19
C THR A 61 3.34 14.41 -0.43
N GLN A 62 2.64 13.62 0.41
CA GLN A 62 1.97 12.37 0.01
C GLN A 62 2.91 11.36 -0.67
N GLY A 63 4.23 11.49 -0.48
CA GLY A 63 5.27 10.71 -1.17
C GLY A 63 5.36 10.97 -2.68
N VAL A 64 4.72 12.03 -3.18
CA VAL A 64 4.84 12.46 -4.59
C VAL A 64 6.26 12.96 -4.82
N ASN A 65 6.91 12.50 -5.90
CA ASN A 65 8.35 12.70 -6.14
C ASN A 65 9.25 12.27 -4.98
N GLY A 66 8.79 11.35 -4.13
CA GLY A 66 9.58 10.78 -3.05
C GLY A 66 10.68 9.83 -3.54
N LEU A 67 11.52 9.42 -2.60
CA LEU A 67 12.57 8.43 -2.83
C LEU A 67 11.98 7.04 -2.96
N LEU A 68 12.36 6.33 -4.03
CA LEU A 68 11.98 4.94 -4.23
C LEU A 68 12.71 4.08 -3.20
N VAL A 69 11.98 3.59 -2.19
CA VAL A 69 12.56 2.75 -1.13
C VAL A 69 12.60 1.29 -1.54
N THR A 70 11.53 0.81 -2.19
CA THR A 70 11.44 -0.58 -2.64
C THR A 70 10.30 -0.77 -3.64
N LYS A 71 10.20 -1.96 -4.22
CA LYS A 71 9.09 -2.42 -5.04
C LYS A 71 8.52 -3.69 -4.44
N ILE A 72 7.20 -3.78 -4.41
CA ILE A 72 6.50 -4.97 -3.92
C ILE A 72 5.59 -5.52 -5.01
N THR A 73 5.50 -6.84 -5.09
CA THR A 73 4.52 -7.53 -5.95
C THR A 73 3.39 -8.03 -5.07
N THR A 74 2.15 -7.69 -5.42
CA THR A 74 0.98 -8.04 -4.62
C THR A 74 0.61 -9.52 -4.69
N GLY A 75 1.08 -10.25 -5.71
CA GLY A 75 0.80 -11.67 -5.89
C GLY A 75 -0.70 -11.92 -5.99
N ALA A 76 -1.29 -12.65 -5.05
CA ALA A 76 -2.74 -12.86 -5.04
C ALA A 76 -3.58 -11.61 -4.65
N GLY A 77 -2.95 -10.52 -4.21
CA GLY A 77 -3.64 -9.30 -3.77
C GLY A 77 -4.33 -9.45 -2.40
N GLY A 78 -5.28 -8.57 -2.11
CA GLY A 78 -6.06 -8.58 -0.88
C GLY A 78 -5.32 -7.99 0.32
N THR A 79 -5.11 -8.81 1.36
CA THR A 79 -4.50 -8.42 2.63
C THR A 79 -3.21 -9.17 2.87
N PHE A 80 -2.10 -8.45 2.98
CA PHE A 80 -0.79 -9.01 3.27
C PHE A 80 0.03 -8.03 4.14
N LYS A 81 1.11 -8.54 4.74
CA LYS A 81 2.02 -7.73 5.55
C LYS A 81 3.24 -7.33 4.73
N ALA A 82 3.62 -6.07 4.84
CA ALA A 82 4.82 -5.54 4.18
C ALA A 82 5.63 -4.70 5.17
N LYS A 83 6.96 -4.81 5.09
CA LYS A 83 7.90 -4.00 5.85
C LYS A 83 8.66 -3.09 4.90
N PHE A 84 8.75 -1.82 5.24
CA PHE A 84 9.46 -0.81 4.48
C PHE A 84 10.54 -0.15 5.34
N TYR A 85 11.77 -0.16 4.84
CA TYR A 85 12.90 0.51 5.51
C TYR A 85 12.89 2.00 5.21
N ILE A 86 13.23 2.80 6.22
CA ILE A 86 13.27 4.25 6.12
C ILE A 86 14.64 4.65 5.52
N PRO A 87 14.67 5.40 4.40
CA PRO A 87 15.91 5.84 3.79
C PRO A 87 16.62 6.85 4.69
N GLU A 88 17.95 6.93 4.57
CA GLU A 88 18.78 7.84 5.37
C GLU A 88 18.34 9.31 5.29
N GLU A 89 17.87 9.75 4.12
CA GLU A 89 17.35 11.11 3.87
C GLU A 89 16.13 11.49 4.72
N LEU A 90 15.39 10.50 5.23
CA LEU A 90 14.18 10.70 6.05
C LEU A 90 14.39 10.29 7.51
N LYS A 91 15.61 9.88 7.89
CA LYS A 91 15.93 9.62 9.30
C LYS A 91 15.94 10.93 10.07
N GLY A 92 15.34 10.94 11.25
CA GLY A 92 15.13 12.12 12.07
C GLY A 92 13.78 12.81 11.85
N GLU A 93 13.05 12.47 10.79
CA GLU A 93 11.74 13.05 10.51
C GLU A 93 10.70 12.62 11.54
N ASN A 94 9.77 13.51 11.90
CA ASN A 94 8.69 13.17 12.84
C ASN A 94 7.57 12.34 12.19
N ILE A 95 7.22 12.68 10.95
CA ILE A 95 6.16 12.05 10.16
C ILE A 95 6.68 11.82 8.76
N ILE A 96 6.53 10.59 8.27
CA ILE A 96 6.97 10.20 6.94
C ILE A 96 5.75 9.81 6.12
N ALA A 97 5.68 10.33 4.89
CA ALA A 97 4.66 9.97 3.91
C ALA A 97 5.13 8.74 3.14
N ILE A 98 4.26 7.74 2.97
CA ILE A 98 4.50 6.60 2.09
C ILE A 98 3.50 6.65 0.95
N ARG A 99 3.99 6.49 -0.26
CA ARG A 99 3.19 6.36 -1.50
C ARG A 99 3.45 5.00 -2.13
N MET A 100 2.38 4.31 -2.48
CA MET A 100 2.37 3.06 -3.22
C MET A 100 1.61 3.31 -4.51
N GLU A 101 2.29 3.29 -5.64
CA GLU A 101 1.66 3.50 -6.95
C GLU A 101 2.06 2.42 -7.95
N SER A 102 1.11 2.01 -8.77
CA SER A 102 1.37 1.15 -9.90
C SER A 102 1.79 1.98 -11.10
N THR A 103 2.77 1.48 -11.87
CA THR A 103 3.14 2.06 -13.16
C THR A 103 2.35 1.47 -14.32
N THR A 104 1.67 0.34 -14.08
CA THR A 104 0.89 -0.41 -15.07
C THR A 104 -0.60 -0.11 -14.98
N SER A 105 -1.10 0.17 -13.77
CA SER A 105 -2.50 0.52 -13.52
C SER A 105 -2.62 1.91 -12.90
N ALA A 106 -3.83 2.50 -12.93
CA ALA A 106 -4.12 3.76 -12.26
C ALA A 106 -4.27 3.63 -10.73
N PHE A 107 -3.83 2.51 -10.13
CA PHE A 107 -3.93 2.28 -8.69
C PHE A 107 -2.84 3.05 -7.94
N PHE A 108 -3.26 3.86 -6.97
CA PHE A 108 -2.35 4.49 -6.02
C PHE A 108 -2.97 4.60 -4.61
N ARG A 109 -2.10 4.50 -3.62
CA ARG A 109 -2.41 4.68 -2.20
C ARG A 109 -1.29 5.43 -1.51
N PHE A 110 -1.63 6.27 -0.55
CA PHE A 110 -0.66 6.94 0.29
C PHE A 110 -1.19 7.02 1.72
N PHE A 111 -0.28 7.14 2.69
CA PHE A 111 -0.60 7.33 4.10
C PHE A 111 0.61 7.93 4.82
N TRP A 112 0.39 8.36 6.06
CA TRP A 112 1.44 8.88 6.93
C TRP A 112 1.53 8.06 8.20
N PHE A 113 2.74 7.97 8.74
CA PHE A 113 2.98 7.36 10.03
C PHE A 113 3.97 8.20 10.82
N TYR A 114 3.86 8.14 12.15
CA TYR A 114 4.82 8.75 13.04
C TYR A 114 6.07 7.89 13.10
N ASN A 115 7.24 8.46 12.79
CA ASN A 115 8.53 7.79 12.85
C ASN A 115 9.04 7.73 14.31
N LYS A 116 8.29 7.03 15.15
CA LYS A 116 8.60 6.80 16.55
C LYS A 116 8.50 5.31 16.84
N THR A 117 9.48 4.77 17.55
CA THR A 117 9.36 3.42 18.09
C THR A 117 8.23 3.44 19.10
N ALA A 118 7.13 2.77 18.77
CA ALA A 118 6.08 2.55 19.74
C ALA A 118 6.64 1.55 20.76
N VAL A 119 7.07 2.05 21.92
CA VAL A 119 7.07 1.21 23.11
C VAL A 119 5.62 0.80 23.29
N SER A 120 5.34 -0.49 23.15
CA SER A 120 4.04 -1.08 23.47
C SER A 120 3.82 -0.94 24.98
N SER A 121 3.65 0.29 25.46
CA SER A 121 3.06 0.54 26.75
C SER A 121 1.60 0.19 26.57
N SER A 122 1.23 -1.03 26.99
CA SER A 122 -0.10 -1.29 27.47
C SER A 122 -0.38 -0.32 28.61
N SER A 123 -0.84 0.88 28.28
CA SER A 123 -1.36 1.82 29.25
C SER A 123 -2.85 1.93 28.98
N SER A 124 -3.61 1.19 29.79
CA SER A 124 -5.03 1.40 30.01
C SER A 124 -5.32 2.89 30.14
N SER A 125 -6.33 3.34 29.41
CA SER A 125 -6.88 4.68 29.50
C SER A 125 -7.18 5.04 30.95
N SER A 126 -6.54 6.09 31.46
CA SER A 126 -7.11 6.91 32.53
C SER A 126 -7.33 8.31 31.96
N SER A 127 -8.56 8.54 31.51
CA SER A 127 -9.06 9.89 31.28
C SER A 127 -9.13 10.61 32.63
N SER A 128 -8.21 11.53 32.90
CA SER A 128 -8.45 12.57 33.90
C SER A 128 -8.96 13.81 33.18
N SER A 129 -10.29 13.94 33.16
CA SER A 129 -10.94 15.22 32.89
C SER A 129 -10.84 16.06 34.16
N SER A 130 -9.96 17.07 34.15
CA SER A 130 -9.94 18.08 35.21
C SER A 130 -10.38 19.40 34.59
N SER A 131 -11.67 19.71 34.74
CA SER A 131 -12.17 21.07 34.52
C SER A 131 -12.20 21.74 35.89
N SER A 132 -11.27 22.63 36.13
CA SER A 132 -11.26 23.50 37.31
C SER A 132 -12.26 24.65 37.12
N SER A 133 -12.80 25.06 38.25
CA SER A 133 -13.87 26.03 38.54
C SER A 133 -13.91 27.33 37.74
#